data_AF-A0AAD6UNM1-F1
#
_entry.id   AF-A0AAD6UNM1-F1
#
_cell.length_a   1.000
_cell.length_b   1.000
_cell.length_c   1.000
_cell.angle_alpha   90.00
_cell.angle_beta   90.00
_cell.angle_gamma   90.00
#
_symmetry.space_group_name_H-M   'P 1'
#
loop_
_entity.id
_entity.type
_entity.pdbx_description
1 polymer ?
#
loop_
_entity_poly.entity_id
_entity_poly.type
_entity_poly.pdbx_seq_one_letter_code
_entity_poly.pdbx_strand_id
1 'polypeptide(L)'
;MPAGIQVNVPSTWSRSAYSYAPQASQAPVAPVAPPGYGYSAAHNDWAAQKKIWSAKAYQSTAPPAVILRFQLMHGLRGKTKGQLIGNISEGCAGVSADSTIKNIREAGMQALSTKIVRELGGFDLDWSSIELQEVNSWVTLDRYPETIQGPYLHSHCTKASAKGKEPTLVFKKKAVDLAFIVDPIQWQRIEEFLDKTSNRSEDGQGYLSAEDEDDDLQPDSEISGPFVLARAEFTMQRTRSTDSSGKRARSVSVAEPSTPPQRKRQAQYQSPDQQRLRAALEIGGSSTSQISGHVQTTSERITFFSIVPKPLQDLLTASRFQGFICDPQQAVQGVLNIVSNEYLGHGAFKTAQLGYLTLSPIAHHGLGQQSNEKVVSKRPYTNGEQTGSRFQIARFDSQDEYKAILMEANVLQWSTSIFGLSDDFIQNFITHNGQPPFKILYPRFIHAGVALVHSALPAVSSSKSTSNVARSYLVEELIDGHRDNFRKFIANRSAKPLASVLAEAELAHVAEFLSFTQHVQYWKTKAMVYLSDLQGTVDLLTDPQIMTTPELANGADLFGEGNVAAAFEAFPREHECNKFCTWFQVPKFVL
;
A
#
# COMPACT_ATOMS: atom_id res chain seq x y z
N MET A 1 33.65 -35.96 -37.95
CA MET A 1 33.23 -36.01 -36.54
C MET A 1 34.26 -35.26 -35.71
N PRO A 2 34.09 -33.95 -35.44
CA PRO A 2 35.01 -33.22 -34.56
C PRO A 2 34.62 -33.39 -33.09
N ALA A 3 35.65 -33.45 -32.24
CA ALA A 3 35.59 -33.67 -30.81
C ALA A 3 34.93 -32.48 -30.07
N GLY A 4 34.09 -32.82 -29.08
CA GLY A 4 33.34 -31.86 -28.26
C GLY A 4 34.22 -31.11 -27.26
N ILE A 5 33.91 -29.83 -27.12
CA ILE A 5 34.53 -28.90 -26.17
C ILE A 5 34.14 -29.31 -24.75
N GLN A 6 35.13 -29.59 -23.90
CA GLN A 6 34.95 -29.72 -22.46
C GLN A 6 34.83 -28.33 -21.83
N VAL A 7 33.68 -28.06 -21.22
CA VAL A 7 33.46 -26.87 -20.37
C VAL A 7 33.69 -27.27 -18.92
N ASN A 8 34.75 -26.74 -18.32
CA ASN A 8 35.01 -26.84 -16.89
C ASN A 8 34.17 -25.79 -16.13
N VAL A 9 33.35 -26.26 -15.18
CA VAL A 9 32.62 -25.40 -14.24
C VAL A 9 33.37 -25.45 -12.89
N PRO A 10 33.87 -24.34 -12.34
CA PRO A 10 34.55 -24.35 -11.05
C PRO A 10 33.58 -24.63 -9.90
N SER A 11 33.87 -25.69 -9.13
CA SER A 11 33.21 -26.04 -7.89
C SER A 11 33.74 -25.20 -6.72
N THR A 12 33.07 -24.10 -6.38
CA THR A 12 33.33 -23.36 -5.14
C THR A 12 32.03 -23.04 -4.40
N TRP A 13 31.32 -24.10 -3.98
CA TRP A 13 30.27 -24.03 -2.97
C TRP A 13 30.46 -25.17 -1.97
N SER A 14 31.42 -25.01 -1.06
CA SER A 14 31.56 -25.84 0.13
C SER A 14 31.55 -24.92 1.35
N ARG A 15 30.41 -24.86 2.04
CA ARG A 15 30.26 -24.14 3.32
C ARG A 15 31.06 -24.88 4.40
N SER A 16 32.06 -24.21 4.99
CA SER A 16 32.72 -24.65 6.21
C SER A 16 31.92 -24.21 7.43
N ALA A 17 31.77 -25.11 8.41
CA ALA A 17 31.12 -24.86 9.68
C ALA A 17 32.11 -24.19 10.65
N TYR A 18 31.77 -23.00 11.14
CA TYR A 18 32.49 -22.37 12.26
C TYR A 18 31.65 -22.47 13.54
N SER A 19 32.18 -23.26 14.47
CA SER A 19 31.77 -23.33 15.87
C SER A 19 32.33 -22.12 16.64
N TYR A 20 31.49 -21.35 17.31
CA TYR A 20 31.92 -20.40 18.35
C TYR A 20 31.49 -20.91 19.72
N ALA A 21 32.47 -21.12 20.60
CA ALA A 21 32.27 -21.30 22.03
C ALA A 21 32.27 -19.90 22.71
N PRO A 22 31.45 -19.67 23.75
CA PRO A 22 31.34 -18.37 24.40
C PRO A 22 32.43 -18.15 25.46
N GLN A 23 32.97 -16.93 25.52
CA GLN A 23 33.76 -16.43 26.65
C GLN A 23 32.90 -15.63 27.63
N ALA A 24 33.28 -15.69 28.90
CA ALA A 24 32.50 -15.29 30.06
C ALA A 24 32.56 -13.78 30.38
N SER A 25 31.36 -13.23 30.64
CA SER A 25 30.96 -12.22 31.63
C SER A 25 31.93 -11.13 32.11
N GLN A 26 31.51 -9.87 31.90
CA GLN A 26 31.64 -8.79 32.90
C GLN A 26 30.26 -8.14 33.15
N ALA A 27 30.03 -7.72 34.39
CA ALA A 27 28.72 -7.33 34.95
C ALA A 27 28.21 -5.96 34.44
N PRO A 28 26.87 -5.72 34.41
CA PRO A 28 26.30 -4.53 33.79
C PRO A 28 26.22 -3.33 34.74
N VAL A 29 26.56 -2.16 34.22
CA VAL A 29 26.20 -0.84 34.78
C VAL A 29 24.87 -0.42 34.15
N ALA A 30 23.90 0.00 34.98
CA ALA A 30 22.57 0.37 34.54
C ALA A 30 22.58 1.64 33.65
N PRO A 31 21.98 1.62 32.44
CA PRO A 31 21.84 2.83 31.64
C PRO A 31 20.62 3.64 32.08
N VAL A 32 20.86 4.93 32.29
CA VAL A 32 19.85 5.98 32.45
C VAL A 32 19.05 6.10 31.15
N ALA A 33 17.72 6.11 31.24
CA ALA A 33 16.83 6.22 30.09
C ALA A 33 16.99 7.59 29.39
N PRO A 34 17.14 7.63 28.05
CA PRO A 34 17.12 8.89 27.31
C PRO A 34 15.68 9.44 27.21
N PRO A 35 15.51 10.77 27.14
CA PRO A 35 14.20 11.41 27.05
C PRO A 35 13.47 11.01 25.75
N GLY A 36 12.16 10.81 25.86
CA GLY A 36 11.30 10.27 24.82
C GLY A 36 11.39 11.01 23.49
N TYR A 37 11.79 10.29 22.45
CA TYR A 37 11.68 10.71 21.07
C TYR A 37 10.23 10.55 20.58
N GLY A 38 9.70 11.56 19.90
CA GLY A 38 8.70 11.34 18.85
C GLY A 38 7.28 11.86 19.09
N TYR A 39 7.08 13.10 19.54
CA TYR A 39 5.76 13.74 19.42
C TYR A 39 5.92 15.19 18.96
N SER A 40 5.69 15.44 17.67
CA SER A 40 5.50 16.80 17.14
C SER A 40 4.05 17.24 17.36
N ALA A 41 3.80 18.54 17.37
CA ALA A 41 2.44 19.10 17.49
C ALA A 41 1.47 18.58 16.41
N ALA A 42 1.98 18.17 15.25
CA ALA A 42 1.18 17.57 14.17
C ALA A 42 0.54 16.21 14.55
N HIS A 43 1.06 15.52 15.57
CA HIS A 43 0.49 14.25 16.04
C HIS A 43 -0.84 14.44 16.78
N ASN A 44 -1.11 15.65 17.32
CA ASN A 44 -2.38 15.95 17.99
C ASN A 44 -3.56 16.06 17.00
N ASP A 45 -3.29 16.45 15.76
CA ASP A 45 -4.32 16.60 14.73
C ASP A 45 -4.61 15.27 14.00
N TRP A 46 -3.77 14.25 14.18
CA TRP A 46 -3.88 12.95 13.52
C TRP A 46 -5.17 12.21 13.87
N ALA A 47 -5.61 12.24 15.12
CA ALA A 47 -6.86 11.62 15.54
C ALA A 47 -8.08 12.28 14.87
N ALA A 48 -8.04 13.60 14.67
CA ALA A 48 -9.09 14.35 13.99
C ALA A 48 -9.09 14.06 12.47
N GLN A 49 -7.92 14.03 11.83
CA GLN A 49 -7.76 13.68 10.42
C GLN A 49 -8.21 12.24 10.14
N LYS A 50 -7.82 11.28 10.98
CA LYS A 50 -8.24 9.88 10.88
C LYS A 50 -9.76 9.70 11.02
N LYS A 51 -10.41 10.48 11.90
CA LYS A 51 -11.88 10.47 12.03
C LYS A 51 -12.57 11.06 10.80
N ILE A 52 -11.97 12.08 10.17
CA ILE A 52 -12.45 12.64 8.89
C ILE A 52 -12.29 11.61 7.77
N TRP A 53 -11.15 10.94 7.64
CA TRP A 53 -10.91 9.95 6.60
C TRP A 53 -11.73 8.67 6.76
N SER A 54 -11.90 8.21 8.00
CA SER A 54 -12.86 7.15 8.34
C SER A 54 -14.28 7.52 7.91
N ALA A 55 -14.73 8.75 8.22
CA ALA A 55 -16.04 9.23 7.78
C ALA A 55 -16.16 9.32 6.24
N LYS A 56 -15.07 9.65 5.53
CA LYS A 56 -15.03 9.63 4.05
C LYS A 56 -15.16 8.21 3.48
N ALA A 57 -14.53 7.23 4.10
CA ALA A 57 -14.58 5.82 3.64
C ALA A 57 -15.98 5.19 3.76
N TYR A 58 -16.83 5.69 4.68
CA TYR A 58 -18.19 5.16 4.91
C TYR A 58 -19.31 6.04 4.34
N GLN A 59 -19.01 7.18 3.69
CA GLN A 59 -20.04 7.96 2.98
C GLN A 59 -20.39 7.29 1.65
N SER A 60 -21.68 7.06 1.41
CA SER A 60 -22.20 6.41 0.20
C SER A 60 -21.67 7.07 -1.07
N THR A 61 -20.92 6.32 -1.89
CA THR A 61 -20.58 6.40 -3.33
C THR A 61 -20.48 7.73 -4.10
N ALA A 62 -20.95 8.88 -3.61
CA ALA A 62 -20.78 10.19 -4.23
C ALA A 62 -20.53 11.24 -3.15
N PRO A 63 -19.44 12.03 -3.25
CA PRO A 63 -19.18 13.13 -2.33
C PRO A 63 -20.34 14.15 -2.34
N PRO A 64 -20.62 14.80 -1.19
CA PRO A 64 -21.76 15.71 -1.10
C PRO A 64 -21.57 16.91 -2.05
N ALA A 65 -22.62 17.23 -2.80
CA ALA A 65 -22.59 18.36 -3.72
C ALA A 65 -22.89 19.70 -3.02
N VAL A 66 -22.13 20.74 -3.38
CA VAL A 66 -22.30 22.13 -2.97
C VAL A 66 -22.80 23.01 -4.12
N ILE A 67 -23.29 24.19 -3.77
CA ILE A 67 -23.64 25.24 -4.72
C ILE A 67 -22.58 26.33 -4.58
N LEU A 68 -21.90 26.66 -5.67
CA LEU A 68 -20.94 27.75 -5.73
C LEU A 68 -21.60 28.96 -6.39
N ARG A 69 -21.28 30.17 -5.93
CA ARG A 69 -21.68 31.42 -6.59
C ARG A 69 -20.41 32.20 -6.89
N PHE A 70 -20.10 32.35 -8.17
CA PHE A 70 -18.92 33.04 -8.64
C PHE A 70 -19.25 34.50 -8.95
N GLN A 71 -18.31 35.39 -8.68
CA GLN A 71 -18.37 36.82 -8.95
C GLN A 71 -17.06 37.27 -9.58
N LEU A 72 -17.09 38.25 -10.49
CA LEU A 72 -15.88 38.93 -10.94
C LEU A 72 -15.79 40.29 -10.25
N MET A 73 -14.72 40.52 -9.48
CA MET A 73 -14.54 41.71 -8.66
C MET A 73 -13.18 42.34 -8.92
N HIS A 74 -13.04 43.64 -8.68
CA HIS A 74 -11.74 44.31 -8.65
C HIS A 74 -11.41 44.79 -7.23
N GLY A 75 -10.13 44.72 -6.88
CA GLY A 75 -9.63 45.21 -5.59
C GLY A 75 -9.55 46.74 -5.57
N LEU A 76 -10.21 47.37 -4.58
CA LEU A 76 -10.05 48.80 -4.34
C LEU A 76 -8.90 49.04 -3.35
N ARG A 77 -7.90 49.84 -3.76
CA ARG A 77 -6.73 50.16 -2.92
C ARG A 77 -7.17 50.72 -1.57
N GLY A 78 -6.84 50.01 -0.49
CA GLY A 78 -7.17 50.42 0.88
C GLY A 78 -8.57 50.03 1.38
N LYS A 79 -9.40 49.33 0.60
CA LYS A 79 -10.66 48.75 1.08
C LYS A 79 -10.52 47.25 1.31
N THR A 80 -11.21 46.78 2.34
CA THR A 80 -11.26 45.35 2.71
C THR A 80 -12.24 44.54 1.87
N LYS A 81 -13.02 45.20 0.99
CA LYS A 81 -13.96 44.55 0.09
C LYS A 81 -13.72 45.03 -1.33
N GLY A 82 -13.61 44.07 -2.24
CA GLY A 82 -13.64 44.33 -3.67
C GLY A 82 -15.00 44.88 -4.12
N GLN A 83 -15.02 45.45 -5.32
CA GLN A 83 -16.24 45.92 -5.97
C GLN A 83 -16.55 45.02 -7.18
N LEU A 84 -17.84 44.71 -7.37
CA LEU A 84 -18.31 43.87 -8.47
C LEU A 84 -18.07 44.59 -9.81
N ILE A 85 -17.54 43.88 -10.79
CA ILE A 85 -17.38 44.36 -12.16
C ILE A 85 -18.69 44.09 -12.91
N GLY A 86 -19.44 45.15 -13.21
CA GLY A 86 -20.75 45.04 -13.87
C GLY A 86 -21.72 44.14 -13.09
N ASN A 87 -22.51 43.35 -13.81
CA ASN A 87 -23.38 42.32 -13.23
C ASN A 87 -22.83 40.89 -13.46
N ILE A 88 -21.51 40.73 -13.38
CA ILE A 88 -20.82 39.46 -13.66
C ILE A 88 -20.83 38.59 -12.38
N SER A 89 -21.93 37.85 -12.21
CA SER A 89 -22.06 36.82 -11.17
C SER A 89 -22.86 35.63 -11.68
N GLU A 90 -22.50 34.40 -11.33
CA GLU A 90 -23.24 33.19 -11.75
C GLU A 90 -23.16 32.05 -10.72
N GLY A 91 -24.25 31.29 -10.61
CA GLY A 91 -24.32 30.10 -9.76
C GLY A 91 -23.92 28.82 -10.50
N CYS A 92 -23.14 27.97 -9.84
CA CYS A 92 -22.78 26.63 -10.31
C CYS A 92 -23.22 25.60 -9.25
N ALA A 93 -24.27 24.83 -9.57
CA ALA A 93 -24.78 23.78 -8.68
C ALA A 93 -24.14 22.42 -9.00
N GLY A 94 -24.10 21.52 -8.01
CA GLY A 94 -23.66 20.15 -8.24
C GLY A 94 -22.14 19.94 -8.15
N VAL A 95 -21.39 20.94 -7.69
CA VAL A 95 -19.94 20.81 -7.54
C VAL A 95 -19.64 19.90 -6.35
N SER A 96 -18.78 18.91 -6.54
CA SER A 96 -18.37 18.01 -5.45
C SER A 96 -17.68 18.80 -4.34
N ALA A 97 -17.98 18.51 -3.07
CA ALA A 97 -17.24 19.07 -1.94
C ALA A 97 -15.76 18.64 -1.91
N ASP A 98 -15.42 17.56 -2.61
CA ASP A 98 -14.04 17.08 -2.76
C ASP A 98 -13.35 17.61 -4.04
N SER A 99 -13.98 18.52 -4.79
CA SER A 99 -13.35 19.17 -5.94
C SER A 99 -12.08 19.93 -5.53
N THR A 100 -11.01 19.78 -6.32
CA THR A 100 -9.77 20.53 -6.16
C THR A 100 -9.98 22.03 -6.46
N ILE A 101 -9.11 22.90 -5.95
CA ILE A 101 -9.15 24.34 -6.27
C ILE A 101 -9.07 24.58 -7.77
N LYS A 102 -8.26 23.79 -8.49
CA LYS A 102 -8.16 23.84 -9.95
C LYS A 102 -9.53 23.60 -10.62
N ASN A 103 -10.24 22.55 -10.22
CA ASN A 103 -11.54 22.21 -10.80
C ASN A 103 -12.61 23.26 -10.43
N ILE A 104 -12.56 23.81 -9.22
CA ILE A 104 -13.43 24.91 -8.77
C ILE A 104 -13.19 26.15 -9.65
N ARG A 105 -11.92 26.46 -9.92
CA ARG A 105 -11.52 27.59 -10.76
C ARG A 105 -12.04 27.43 -12.20
N GLU A 106 -11.82 26.27 -12.81
CA GLU A 106 -12.31 25.94 -14.15
C GLU A 106 -13.85 26.06 -14.24
N ALA A 107 -14.57 25.50 -13.26
CA ALA A 107 -16.02 25.61 -13.18
C ALA A 107 -16.49 27.08 -13.08
N GLY A 108 -15.77 27.91 -12.31
CA GLY A 108 -16.06 29.33 -12.18
C GLY A 108 -15.80 30.12 -13.47
N MET A 109 -14.68 29.85 -14.16
CA MET A 109 -14.36 30.45 -15.45
C MET A 109 -15.43 30.12 -16.49
N GLN A 110 -15.84 28.85 -16.55
CA GLN A 110 -16.90 28.41 -17.45
C GLN A 110 -18.24 29.08 -17.12
N ALA A 111 -18.62 29.11 -15.83
CA ALA A 111 -19.88 29.71 -15.39
C ALA A 111 -19.96 31.22 -15.68
N LEU A 112 -18.85 31.95 -15.61
CA LEU A 112 -18.83 33.39 -15.86
C LEU A 112 -18.64 33.76 -17.34
N SER A 113 -18.15 32.84 -18.18
CA SER A 113 -17.74 33.11 -19.58
C SER A 113 -18.76 33.94 -20.39
N THR A 114 -20.03 33.52 -20.42
CA THR A 114 -21.09 34.21 -21.17
C THR A 114 -21.35 35.62 -20.66
N LYS A 115 -21.30 35.82 -19.34
CA LYS A 115 -21.50 37.15 -18.73
C LYS A 115 -20.29 38.05 -18.95
N ILE A 116 -19.09 37.51 -18.93
CA ILE A 116 -17.87 38.25 -19.23
C ILE A 116 -17.92 38.77 -20.67
N VAL A 117 -18.25 37.91 -21.64
CA VAL A 117 -18.39 38.34 -23.05
C VAL A 117 -19.45 39.43 -23.19
N ARG A 118 -20.60 39.28 -22.53
CA ARG A 118 -21.70 40.26 -22.59
C ARG A 118 -21.35 41.61 -21.95
N GLU A 119 -20.78 41.60 -20.75
CA GLU A 119 -20.56 42.80 -19.95
C GLU A 119 -19.23 43.50 -20.29
N LEU A 120 -18.22 42.76 -20.76
CA LEU A 120 -16.91 43.29 -21.12
C LEU A 120 -16.67 43.36 -22.64
N GLY A 121 -17.70 43.16 -23.47
CA GLY A 121 -17.64 43.43 -24.91
C GLY A 121 -16.53 42.69 -25.67
N GLY A 122 -16.15 41.48 -25.22
CA GLY A 122 -15.06 40.71 -25.81
C GLY A 122 -13.65 41.04 -25.32
N PHE A 123 -13.50 41.81 -24.23
CA PHE A 123 -12.20 41.99 -23.57
C PHE A 123 -11.62 40.64 -23.13
N ASP A 124 -10.36 40.40 -23.49
CA ASP A 124 -9.64 39.19 -23.12
C ASP A 124 -9.04 39.33 -21.72
N LEU A 125 -9.60 38.60 -20.75
CA LEU A 125 -9.10 38.56 -19.38
C LEU A 125 -7.86 37.66 -19.31
N ASP A 126 -6.77 38.19 -18.78
CA ASP A 126 -5.63 37.38 -18.41
C ASP A 126 -5.93 36.68 -17.08
N TRP A 127 -6.46 35.46 -17.19
CA TRP A 127 -6.80 34.62 -16.05
C TRP A 127 -5.62 34.21 -15.19
N SER A 128 -4.37 34.39 -15.65
CA SER A 128 -3.19 34.06 -14.85
C SER A 128 -2.90 35.11 -13.76
N SER A 129 -3.38 36.34 -13.93
CA SER A 129 -3.22 37.43 -12.95
C SER A 129 -4.37 37.54 -11.95
N ILE A 130 -5.48 36.82 -12.18
CA ILE A 130 -6.68 36.87 -11.35
C ILE A 130 -6.59 35.86 -10.19
N GLU A 131 -6.90 36.27 -8.96
CA GLU A 131 -6.94 35.35 -7.82
C GLU A 131 -8.36 34.90 -7.48
N LEU A 132 -8.54 33.62 -7.14
CA LEU A 132 -9.81 33.10 -6.62
C LEU A 132 -9.84 33.24 -5.09
N GLN A 133 -10.88 33.88 -4.56
CA GLN A 133 -11.05 34.13 -3.12
C GLN A 133 -12.46 33.79 -2.63
N GLU A 134 -12.62 33.44 -1.34
CA GLU A 134 -13.93 33.29 -0.72
C GLU A 134 -14.42 34.63 -0.16
N VAL A 135 -15.63 35.03 -0.53
CA VAL A 135 -16.14 36.41 -0.34
C VAL A 135 -16.31 36.78 1.14
N ASN A 136 -16.65 35.82 2.01
CA ASN A 136 -16.94 36.13 3.41
C ASN A 136 -15.68 36.19 4.29
N SER A 137 -14.68 35.37 3.99
CA SER A 137 -13.45 35.19 4.78
C SER A 137 -12.22 35.81 4.13
N TRP A 138 -12.30 36.18 2.84
CA TRP A 138 -11.19 36.71 2.04
C TRP A 138 -9.97 35.77 2.00
N VAL A 139 -10.21 34.47 2.11
CA VAL A 139 -9.18 33.44 1.94
C VAL A 139 -8.89 33.29 0.46
N THR A 140 -7.63 33.44 0.06
CA THR A 140 -7.15 33.16 -1.31
C THR A 140 -7.06 31.66 -1.54
N LEU A 141 -7.98 31.12 -2.33
CA LEU A 141 -8.08 29.69 -2.64
C LEU A 141 -6.88 29.20 -3.44
N ASP A 142 -6.32 30.01 -4.36
CA ASP A 142 -5.14 29.61 -5.15
C ASP A 142 -3.89 29.35 -4.29
N ARG A 143 -3.88 29.84 -3.05
CA ARG A 143 -2.79 29.64 -2.07
C ARG A 143 -3.19 28.66 -0.96
N TYR A 144 -4.35 28.01 -1.09
CA TYR A 144 -4.84 27.07 -0.09
C TYR A 144 -4.04 25.76 -0.17
N PRO A 145 -3.43 25.28 0.93
CA PRO A 145 -2.55 24.11 0.88
C PRO A 145 -3.36 22.81 0.88
N GLU A 146 -4.00 22.47 -0.25
CA GLU A 146 -4.87 21.29 -0.41
C GLU A 146 -4.16 19.98 -0.07
N THR A 147 -2.86 19.87 -0.34
CA THR A 147 -2.05 18.68 -0.02
C THR A 147 -1.92 18.43 1.48
N ILE A 148 -2.05 19.49 2.30
CA ILE A 148 -1.90 19.42 3.76
C ILE A 148 -3.29 19.42 4.44
N GLN A 149 -4.23 20.24 3.95
CA GLN A 149 -5.52 20.48 4.60
C GLN A 149 -6.69 19.73 3.95
N GLY A 150 -6.47 19.06 2.81
CA GLY A 150 -7.51 18.40 2.03
C GLY A 150 -8.35 19.38 1.20
N PRO A 151 -9.48 18.94 0.62
CA PRO A 151 -10.34 19.79 -0.21
C PRO A 151 -10.99 20.94 0.57
N TYR A 152 -10.87 22.16 0.04
CA TYR A 152 -11.37 23.38 0.69
C TYR A 152 -12.88 23.33 0.98
N LEU A 153 -13.69 22.94 0.00
CA LEU A 153 -15.15 22.97 0.13
C LEU A 153 -15.65 21.98 1.18
N HIS A 154 -15.02 20.81 1.27
CA HIS A 154 -15.33 19.81 2.28
C HIS A 154 -15.08 20.34 3.68
N SER A 155 -13.89 20.91 3.94
CA SER A 155 -13.56 21.47 5.25
C SER A 155 -14.44 22.68 5.60
N HIS A 156 -14.72 23.55 4.63
CA HIS A 156 -15.56 24.74 4.82
C HIS A 156 -17.04 24.40 5.10
N CYS A 157 -17.58 23.37 4.46
CA CYS A 157 -18.98 22.97 4.61
C CYS A 157 -19.21 22.00 5.77
N THR A 158 -18.16 21.49 6.40
CA THR A 158 -18.25 20.59 7.55
C THR A 158 -18.19 21.38 8.85
N LYS A 159 -19.19 21.20 9.73
CA LYS A 159 -19.20 21.86 11.05
C LYS A 159 -19.31 20.82 12.16
N ALA A 160 -18.62 21.06 13.27
CA ALA A 160 -18.85 20.30 14.49
C ALA A 160 -20.28 20.54 15.00
N SER A 161 -21.02 19.46 15.20
CA SER A 161 -22.33 19.46 15.85
C SER A 161 -22.13 19.48 17.35
N ALA A 162 -22.65 20.51 18.01
CA ALA A 162 -22.63 20.65 19.47
C ALA A 162 -23.68 19.77 20.19
N LYS A 163 -24.48 18.99 19.45
CA LYS A 163 -25.48 18.08 20.04
C LYS A 163 -24.87 16.70 20.28
N GLY A 164 -24.21 16.53 21.44
CA GLY A 164 -23.66 15.25 21.90
C GLY A 164 -22.54 15.42 22.92
N LYS A 165 -22.26 14.37 23.71
CA LYS A 165 -21.06 14.33 24.60
C LYS A 165 -19.74 14.26 23.81
N GLU A 166 -19.81 13.98 22.52
CA GLU A 166 -18.68 14.07 21.58
C GLU A 166 -19.07 14.90 20.34
N PRO A 167 -18.18 15.80 19.87
CA PRO A 167 -18.42 16.57 18.65
C PRO A 167 -18.43 15.63 17.44
N THR A 168 -19.58 15.54 16.78
CA THR A 168 -19.72 14.85 15.48
C THR A 168 -19.62 15.88 14.37
N LEU A 169 -18.81 15.60 13.34
CA LEU A 169 -18.71 16.47 12.17
C LEU A 169 -19.91 16.21 11.26
N VAL A 170 -20.67 17.26 10.96
CA VAL A 170 -21.84 17.20 10.07
C VAL A 170 -21.59 18.10 8.87
N PHE A 171 -21.71 17.53 7.68
CA PHE A 171 -21.70 18.29 6.44
C PHE A 171 -22.99 19.11 6.34
N LYS A 172 -22.87 20.43 6.27
CA LYS A 172 -23.99 21.34 6.05
C LYS A 172 -23.92 21.85 4.62
N LYS A 173 -24.91 21.47 3.82
CA LYS A 173 -25.08 22.00 2.47
C LYS A 173 -25.19 23.52 2.56
N LYS A 174 -24.16 24.22 2.08
CA LYS A 174 -24.04 25.68 2.10
C LYS A 174 -23.75 26.16 0.69
N ALA A 175 -24.35 27.29 0.31
CA ALA A 175 -23.87 28.04 -0.85
C ALA A 175 -22.54 28.72 -0.46
N VAL A 176 -21.52 28.57 -1.29
CA VAL A 176 -20.21 29.21 -1.06
C VAL A 176 -20.03 30.32 -2.08
N ASP A 177 -19.76 31.53 -1.60
CA ASP A 177 -19.55 32.72 -2.41
C ASP A 177 -18.07 32.86 -2.72
N LEU A 178 -17.72 32.79 -4.00
CA LEU A 178 -16.37 32.89 -4.50
C LEU A 178 -16.25 34.10 -5.44
N ALA A 179 -15.10 34.75 -5.43
CA ALA A 179 -14.81 35.89 -6.27
C ALA A 179 -13.47 35.72 -6.97
N PHE A 180 -13.47 35.98 -8.27
CA PHE A 180 -12.28 36.21 -9.08
C PHE A 180 -11.88 37.67 -8.91
N ILE A 181 -10.74 37.91 -8.25
CA ILE A 181 -10.22 39.24 -7.96
C ILE A 181 -9.26 39.65 -9.06
N VAL A 182 -9.70 40.61 -9.88
CA VAL A 182 -8.90 41.27 -10.90
C VAL A 182 -7.89 42.18 -10.24
N ASP A 183 -6.63 42.03 -10.64
CA ASP A 183 -5.54 42.87 -10.14
C ASP A 183 -5.69 44.33 -10.64
N PRO A 184 -5.12 45.32 -9.92
CA PRO A 184 -5.29 46.73 -10.29
C PRO A 184 -4.82 47.09 -11.70
N ILE A 185 -3.80 46.41 -12.23
CA ILE A 185 -3.23 46.70 -13.55
C ILE A 185 -4.19 46.21 -14.63
N GLN A 186 -4.71 44.98 -14.49
CA GLN A 186 -5.72 44.47 -15.40
C GLN A 186 -7.04 45.25 -15.29
N TRP A 187 -7.43 45.70 -14.09
CA TRP A 187 -8.62 46.54 -13.91
C TRP A 187 -8.52 47.85 -14.70
N GLN A 188 -7.38 48.54 -14.63
CA GLN A 188 -7.16 49.76 -15.41
C GLN A 188 -7.33 49.51 -16.93
N ARG A 189 -6.86 48.35 -17.43
CA ARG A 189 -7.03 47.97 -18.84
C ARG A 189 -8.50 47.72 -19.20
N ILE A 190 -9.28 47.16 -18.28
CA ILE A 190 -10.72 46.97 -18.45
C ILE A 190 -11.43 48.33 -18.52
N GLU A 191 -11.13 49.26 -17.61
CA GLU A 191 -11.70 50.61 -17.63
C GLU A 191 -11.40 51.33 -18.94
N GLU A 192 -10.13 51.35 -19.36
CA GLU A 192 -9.73 51.96 -20.64
C GLU A 192 -10.42 51.33 -21.86
N PHE A 193 -10.75 50.05 -21.81
CA PHE A 193 -11.48 49.36 -22.88
C PHE A 193 -12.97 49.72 -22.89
N LEU A 194 -13.60 49.76 -21.72
CA LEU A 194 -15.02 50.13 -21.57
C LEU A 194 -15.26 51.58 -21.99
N ASP A 195 -14.36 52.50 -21.63
CA ASP A 195 -14.44 53.91 -22.07
C ASP A 195 -14.33 54.04 -23.60
N LYS A 196 -13.43 53.27 -24.23
CA LYS A 196 -13.26 53.27 -25.70
C LYS A 196 -14.46 52.69 -26.44
N THR A 197 -15.10 51.68 -25.88
CA THR A 197 -16.26 51.02 -26.51
C THR A 197 -17.52 51.87 -26.34
N SER A 198 -17.73 52.49 -25.17
CA SER A 198 -18.86 53.41 -24.94
C SER A 198 -18.82 54.61 -25.89
N ASN A 199 -17.65 55.19 -26.15
CA ASN A 199 -17.49 56.32 -27.06
C ASN A 199 -17.69 55.95 -28.54
N ARG A 200 -17.53 54.67 -28.93
CA ARG A 200 -17.76 54.23 -30.32
C ARG A 200 -19.23 54.00 -30.65
N SER A 201 -20.05 53.67 -29.65
CA SER A 201 -21.48 53.42 -29.84
C SER A 201 -22.30 54.69 -30.16
N GLU A 202 -21.80 55.89 -29.82
CA GLU A 202 -22.50 57.14 -30.15
C GLU A 202 -22.29 57.59 -31.60
N ASP A 203 -21.23 57.14 -32.27
CA ASP A 203 -20.88 57.56 -33.64
C ASP A 203 -21.35 56.59 -34.75
N GLY A 204 -22.02 55.48 -34.40
CA GLY A 204 -22.15 54.31 -35.28
C GLY A 204 -23.53 53.67 -35.41
N GLN A 205 -24.62 54.44 -35.50
CA GLN A 205 -25.91 53.90 -35.93
C GLN A 205 -26.01 53.88 -37.46
N GLY A 206 -25.59 52.77 -38.07
CA GLY A 206 -25.81 52.53 -39.50
C GLY A 206 -25.47 51.11 -39.93
N TYR A 207 -26.53 50.35 -40.24
CA TYR A 207 -26.54 49.25 -41.23
C TYR A 207 -25.86 47.90 -40.88
N LEU A 208 -26.65 46.86 -40.55
CA LEU A 208 -27.04 45.74 -41.45
C LEU A 208 -27.48 44.46 -40.71
N SER A 209 -28.34 43.71 -41.41
CA SER A 209 -29.24 42.64 -41.03
C SER A 209 -28.76 41.24 -41.46
N ALA A 210 -29.20 40.21 -40.71
CA ALA A 210 -29.52 38.81 -41.12
C ALA A 210 -28.35 37.97 -41.71
N GLU A 211 -28.30 36.64 -41.66
CA GLU A 211 -29.32 35.59 -41.85
C GLU A 211 -28.97 34.29 -41.10
N ASP A 212 -30.02 33.51 -40.83
CA ASP A 212 -30.09 32.14 -40.30
C ASP A 212 -29.65 31.07 -41.32
N GLU A 213 -29.17 29.90 -40.89
CA GLU A 213 -29.38 28.62 -41.59
C GLU A 213 -29.44 27.43 -40.59
N ASP A 214 -30.56 26.71 -40.68
CA ASP A 214 -30.89 25.40 -40.07
C ASP A 214 -30.24 24.24 -40.85
N ASP A 215 -29.99 23.09 -40.21
CA ASP A 215 -30.05 21.78 -40.90
C ASP A 215 -30.41 20.62 -39.94
N ASP A 216 -31.18 19.67 -40.46
CA ASP A 216 -32.10 18.77 -39.78
C ASP A 216 -31.87 17.28 -40.21
N LEU A 217 -32.40 16.32 -39.43
CA LEU A 217 -32.69 14.89 -39.78
C LEU A 217 -31.50 13.88 -39.88
N GLN A 218 -31.54 12.59 -39.46
CA GLN A 218 -32.58 11.65 -39.00
C GLN A 218 -31.94 10.35 -38.41
N PRO A 219 -32.69 9.48 -37.67
CA PRO A 219 -32.25 8.16 -37.18
C PRO A 219 -33.07 6.95 -37.70
N ASP A 220 -32.52 5.73 -37.63
CA ASP A 220 -33.19 4.42 -37.81
C ASP A 220 -32.25 3.31 -37.25
N SER A 221 -32.62 2.13 -36.74
CA SER A 221 -33.88 1.44 -36.42
C SER A 221 -33.53 0.09 -35.76
N GLU A 222 -34.40 -0.43 -34.88
CA GLU A 222 -34.41 -1.75 -34.22
C GLU A 222 -34.61 -2.94 -35.18
N ILE A 223 -34.16 -4.17 -34.83
CA ILE A 223 -34.87 -5.44 -35.15
C ILE A 223 -34.64 -6.52 -34.06
N SER A 224 -35.74 -7.20 -33.69
CA SER A 224 -35.93 -8.29 -32.73
C SER A 224 -35.97 -9.68 -33.41
N GLY A 225 -35.78 -10.78 -32.64
CA GLY A 225 -36.21 -12.12 -33.06
C GLY A 225 -35.71 -13.33 -32.21
N PRO A 226 -36.60 -14.16 -31.60
CA PRO A 226 -36.27 -15.33 -30.76
C PRO A 226 -36.65 -16.70 -31.39
N PHE A 227 -36.10 -17.84 -30.92
CA PHE A 227 -36.64 -19.22 -31.21
C PHE A 227 -36.13 -20.28 -30.19
N VAL A 228 -36.96 -20.85 -29.29
CA VAL A 228 -37.72 -22.15 -29.26
C VAL A 228 -36.95 -23.44 -28.86
N LEU A 229 -37.60 -24.17 -27.94
CA LEU A 229 -37.34 -25.47 -27.28
C LEU A 229 -37.34 -26.72 -28.18
N ALA A 230 -36.62 -27.77 -27.73
CA ALA A 230 -37.02 -29.17 -27.93
C ALA A 230 -36.50 -30.10 -26.81
N ARG A 231 -37.27 -31.15 -26.54
CA ARG A 231 -37.25 -32.12 -25.43
C ARG A 231 -36.86 -33.50 -25.95
N ALA A 232 -36.21 -34.34 -25.14
CA ALA A 232 -36.23 -35.81 -25.30
C ALA A 232 -36.04 -36.52 -23.94
N GLU A 233 -36.82 -37.57 -23.73
CA GLU A 233 -36.89 -38.47 -22.56
C GLU A 233 -36.22 -39.84 -22.84
N PHE A 234 -36.30 -40.76 -21.85
CA PHE A 234 -35.96 -42.21 -21.80
C PHE A 234 -34.52 -42.55 -21.29
N THR A 235 -34.24 -43.49 -20.35
CA THR A 235 -35.01 -44.48 -19.56
C THR A 235 -34.18 -44.95 -18.34
N MET A 236 -34.86 -45.43 -17.30
CA MET A 236 -34.36 -46.22 -16.16
C MET A 236 -33.66 -47.54 -16.56
N GLN A 237 -32.68 -47.97 -15.74
CA GLN A 237 -32.55 -49.39 -15.37
C GLN A 237 -32.00 -49.57 -13.94
N ARG A 238 -32.70 -50.45 -13.20
CA ARG A 238 -32.39 -51.05 -11.90
C ARG A 238 -31.41 -52.21 -12.07
N THR A 239 -30.51 -52.41 -11.10
CA THR A 239 -30.12 -53.74 -10.62
C THR A 239 -29.82 -53.73 -9.12
N ARG A 240 -30.02 -54.90 -8.51
CA ARG A 240 -30.16 -55.23 -7.09
C ARG A 240 -28.97 -56.08 -6.63
N SER A 241 -28.75 -56.08 -5.30
CA SER A 241 -28.13 -57.14 -4.47
C SER A 241 -26.62 -57.39 -4.67
N THR A 242 -25.81 -57.72 -3.67
CA THR A 242 -25.99 -58.73 -2.62
C THR A 242 -25.16 -58.46 -1.35
N ASP A 243 -25.63 -59.04 -0.25
CA ASP A 243 -24.96 -59.30 1.02
C ASP A 243 -23.56 -59.94 0.89
N SER A 244 -22.68 -59.68 1.88
CA SER A 244 -22.05 -60.78 2.63
C SER A 244 -21.34 -60.27 3.91
N SER A 245 -21.72 -60.89 5.02
CA SER A 245 -21.08 -60.86 6.33
C SER A 245 -19.78 -61.66 6.37
N GLY A 246 -18.77 -61.19 7.12
CA GLY A 246 -17.57 -61.98 7.46
C GLY A 246 -17.02 -61.61 8.84
N LYS A 247 -17.07 -62.55 9.79
CA LYS A 247 -16.60 -62.45 11.18
C LYS A 247 -15.15 -62.94 11.33
N ARG A 248 -14.39 -62.27 12.23
CA ARG A 248 -13.24 -62.72 13.07
C ARG A 248 -11.93 -63.11 12.32
N ALA A 249 -10.73 -62.91 12.88
CA ALA A 249 -10.28 -63.33 14.23
C ALA A 249 -9.22 -62.44 14.91
N ARG A 250 -9.19 -62.56 16.25
CA ARG A 250 -8.14 -62.10 17.19
C ARG A 250 -6.85 -62.89 16.96
N SER A 251 -5.72 -62.21 16.87
CA SER A 251 -4.39 -62.78 17.13
C SER A 251 -3.93 -62.36 18.52
N VAL A 252 -3.54 -63.37 19.32
CA VAL A 252 -2.91 -63.25 20.63
C VAL A 252 -1.45 -63.60 20.38
N SER A 253 -0.54 -62.64 20.53
CA SER A 253 0.90 -62.89 20.53
C SER A 253 1.43 -62.68 21.94
N VAL A 254 1.68 -63.80 22.62
CA VAL A 254 2.49 -63.90 23.82
C VAL A 254 3.94 -63.69 23.41
N ALA A 255 4.57 -62.64 23.89
CA ALA A 255 6.01 -62.44 23.79
C ALA A 255 6.57 -62.35 25.21
N GLU A 256 7.26 -63.40 25.63
CA GLU A 256 8.13 -63.39 26.80
C GLU A 256 9.40 -62.58 26.48
N PRO A 257 9.80 -61.61 27.31
CA PRO A 257 11.10 -60.96 27.15
C PRO A 257 12.18 -61.76 27.89
N SER A 258 13.02 -62.48 27.14
CA SER A 258 14.29 -63.02 27.65
C SER A 258 15.31 -61.89 27.79
N THR A 259 15.45 -61.33 29.00
CA THR A 259 16.45 -60.30 29.30
C THR A 259 17.86 -60.92 29.32
N PRO A 260 18.86 -60.37 28.58
CA PRO A 260 20.24 -60.83 28.67
C PRO A 260 20.90 -60.39 29.99
N PRO A 261 21.89 -61.13 30.51
CA PRO A 261 22.47 -60.88 31.83
C PRO A 261 23.33 -59.62 31.79
N GLN A 262 22.80 -58.51 32.34
CA GLN A 262 23.57 -57.29 32.49
C GLN A 262 24.58 -57.43 33.64
N ARG A 263 25.86 -57.30 33.29
CA ARG A 263 26.96 -57.00 34.21
C ARG A 263 26.50 -55.93 35.21
N LYS A 264 26.47 -56.27 36.50
CA LYS A 264 26.24 -55.33 37.61
C LYS A 264 27.35 -54.27 37.64
N ARG A 265 27.21 -53.21 36.86
CA ARG A 265 27.70 -51.90 37.29
C ARG A 265 26.81 -51.54 38.47
N GLN A 266 27.34 -51.61 39.69
CA GLN A 266 26.71 -50.98 40.84
C GLN A 266 26.66 -49.48 40.53
N ALA A 267 25.59 -49.02 39.90
CA ALA A 267 25.26 -47.62 39.86
C ALA A 267 25.10 -47.22 41.33
N GLN A 268 25.99 -46.36 41.83
CA GLN A 268 25.82 -45.74 43.12
C GLN A 268 24.48 -45.01 43.09
N TYR A 269 23.49 -45.59 43.77
CA TYR A 269 22.18 -45.00 43.87
C TYR A 269 22.32 -43.80 44.80
N GLN A 270 22.42 -42.61 44.21
CA GLN A 270 22.31 -41.37 44.96
C GLN A 270 20.84 -40.97 44.94
N SER A 271 20.26 -40.81 46.12
CA SER A 271 18.94 -40.23 46.25
C SER A 271 18.94 -38.87 45.55
N PRO A 272 17.93 -38.58 44.72
CA PRO A 272 17.85 -37.28 44.05
C PRO A 272 17.81 -36.18 45.10
N ASP A 273 18.43 -35.05 44.77
CA ASP A 273 18.37 -33.85 45.61
C ASP A 273 16.91 -33.52 45.90
N GLN A 274 16.54 -33.59 47.17
CA GLN A 274 15.14 -33.54 47.56
C GLN A 274 14.51 -32.17 47.30
N GLN A 275 15.30 -31.09 47.34
CA GLN A 275 14.81 -29.74 47.04
C GLN A 275 14.56 -29.57 45.55
N ARG A 276 15.46 -30.07 44.69
CA ARG A 276 15.27 -30.05 43.23
C ARG A 276 14.13 -30.95 42.79
N LEU A 277 14.00 -32.14 43.38
CA LEU A 277 12.89 -33.05 43.09
C LEU A 277 11.56 -32.44 43.53
N ARG A 278 11.50 -31.84 44.72
CA ARG A 278 10.31 -31.16 45.22
C ARG A 278 9.92 -29.98 44.32
N ALA A 279 10.87 -29.12 43.96
CA ALA A 279 10.62 -28.01 43.03
C ALA A 279 10.12 -28.51 41.66
N ALA A 280 10.72 -29.57 41.12
CA ALA A 280 10.29 -30.17 39.86
C ALA A 280 8.90 -30.80 39.95
N LEU A 281 8.54 -31.42 41.09
CA LEU A 281 7.20 -31.98 41.32
C LEU A 281 6.14 -30.89 41.56
N GLU A 282 6.49 -29.80 42.25
CA GLU A 282 5.63 -28.63 42.42
C GLU A 282 5.36 -27.94 41.08
N ILE A 283 6.37 -27.86 40.20
CA ILE A 283 6.24 -27.32 38.84
C ILE A 283 5.53 -28.32 37.90
N GLY A 284 5.86 -29.60 37.93
CA GLY A 284 5.35 -30.61 36.99
C GLY A 284 4.01 -31.23 37.36
N GLY A 285 3.66 -31.23 38.65
CA GLY A 285 2.44 -31.82 39.21
C GLY A 285 1.29 -30.84 39.46
N SER A 286 1.53 -29.54 39.28
CA SER A 286 0.49 -28.51 39.28
C SER A 286 -0.22 -28.49 37.92
N SER A 287 -1.53 -28.70 37.90
CA SER A 287 -2.34 -28.53 36.67
C SER A 287 -2.30 -27.10 36.12
N THR A 288 -1.99 -26.13 36.99
CA THR A 288 -1.87 -24.70 36.66
C THR A 288 -0.66 -24.38 35.77
N SER A 289 0.46 -25.08 35.94
CA SER A 289 1.67 -24.88 35.12
C SER A 289 1.62 -25.61 33.78
N GLN A 290 0.78 -26.64 33.63
CA GLN A 290 0.54 -27.29 32.34
C GLN A 290 -0.38 -26.46 31.41
N ILE A 291 -1.27 -25.65 31.98
CA ILE A 291 -2.22 -24.82 31.22
C ILE A 291 -1.64 -23.44 30.89
N SER A 292 -0.78 -22.87 31.75
CA SER A 292 -0.21 -21.52 31.54
C SER A 292 0.82 -21.41 30.41
N GLY A 293 1.20 -22.53 29.78
CA GLY A 293 2.16 -22.59 28.67
C GLY A 293 1.55 -22.91 27.31
N HIS A 294 0.23 -23.09 27.21
CA HIS A 294 -0.39 -23.33 25.90
C HIS A 294 -0.42 -22.03 25.10
N VAL A 295 0.56 -21.90 24.19
CA VAL A 295 0.51 -20.92 23.10
C VAL A 295 -0.81 -21.17 22.36
N GLN A 296 -1.76 -20.27 22.53
CA GLN A 296 -3.06 -20.39 21.87
C GLN A 296 -2.82 -20.20 20.37
N THR A 297 -2.77 -21.27 19.60
CA THR A 297 -2.62 -21.22 18.14
C THR A 297 -3.99 -21.34 17.48
N THR A 298 -4.23 -20.52 16.47
CA THR A 298 -5.37 -20.68 15.57
C THR A 298 -4.90 -21.42 14.33
N SER A 299 -5.49 -22.59 14.05
CA SER A 299 -5.15 -23.41 12.89
C SER A 299 -6.14 -23.15 11.77
N GLU A 300 -5.65 -22.67 10.62
CA GLU A 300 -6.46 -22.33 9.45
C GLU A 300 -6.10 -23.23 8.28
N ARG A 301 -7.11 -23.79 7.61
CA ARG A 301 -6.92 -24.43 6.30
C ARG A 301 -6.89 -23.35 5.23
N ILE A 302 -5.87 -23.40 4.39
CA ILE A 302 -5.60 -22.35 3.41
C ILE A 302 -5.44 -22.90 2.00
N THR A 303 -5.79 -22.06 1.03
CA THR A 303 -5.27 -22.14 -0.34
C THR A 303 -4.14 -21.11 -0.46
N PHE A 304 -2.94 -21.56 -0.81
CA PHE A 304 -1.72 -20.77 -0.87
C PHE A 304 -1.29 -20.49 -2.31
N PHE A 305 -0.86 -19.26 -2.57
CA PHE A 305 -0.34 -18.79 -3.87
C PHE A 305 1.01 -18.13 -3.64
N SER A 306 2.08 -18.73 -4.15
CA SER A 306 3.44 -18.19 -3.98
C SER A 306 3.64 -16.92 -4.82
N ILE A 307 4.29 -15.91 -4.24
CA ILE A 307 4.75 -14.73 -4.99
C ILE A 307 6.10 -15.09 -5.60
N VAL A 308 6.08 -15.48 -6.88
CA VAL A 308 7.27 -15.91 -7.60
C VAL A 308 7.95 -14.70 -8.25
N PRO A 309 9.23 -14.42 -7.96
CA PRO A 309 9.99 -13.38 -8.65
C PRO A 309 9.93 -13.55 -10.16
N LYS A 310 9.66 -12.46 -10.88
CA LYS A 310 9.68 -12.43 -12.35
C LYS A 310 10.77 -11.48 -12.83
N PRO A 311 11.49 -11.78 -13.92
CA PRO A 311 12.29 -10.77 -14.61
C PRO A 311 11.42 -9.57 -14.99
N LEU A 312 11.97 -8.36 -14.91
CA LEU A 312 11.21 -7.14 -15.27
C LEU A 312 10.65 -7.22 -16.70
N GLN A 313 11.43 -7.77 -17.64
CA GLN A 313 11.00 -7.94 -19.03
C GLN A 313 9.71 -8.77 -19.18
N ASP A 314 9.52 -9.78 -18.32
CA ASP A 314 8.33 -10.62 -18.33
C ASP A 314 7.11 -9.83 -17.86
N LEU A 315 7.26 -8.98 -16.83
CA LEU A 315 6.19 -8.08 -16.39
C LEU A 315 5.80 -7.06 -17.47
N LEU A 316 6.77 -6.58 -18.24
CA LEU A 316 6.53 -5.59 -19.29
C LEU A 316 5.86 -6.17 -20.55
N THR A 317 6.14 -7.44 -20.88
CA THR A 317 5.69 -8.04 -22.15
C THR A 317 4.48 -8.95 -22.03
N ALA A 318 4.28 -9.61 -20.90
CA ALA A 318 3.18 -10.53 -20.69
C ALA A 318 2.13 -9.91 -19.78
N SER A 319 1.01 -9.47 -20.36
CA SER A 319 -0.10 -8.85 -19.63
C SER A 319 -0.58 -9.66 -18.42
N ARG A 320 -0.54 -10.99 -18.50
CA ARG A 320 -0.87 -11.91 -17.40
C ARG A 320 0.01 -11.78 -16.16
N PHE A 321 1.16 -11.13 -16.25
CA PHE A 321 2.09 -10.93 -15.12
C PHE A 321 2.06 -9.52 -14.57
N GLN A 322 1.38 -8.57 -15.22
CA GLN A 322 1.31 -7.17 -14.79
C GLN A 322 0.59 -6.99 -13.43
N GLY A 323 -0.26 -7.95 -13.06
CA GLY A 323 -0.86 -8.02 -11.74
C GLY A 323 -0.59 -9.37 -11.09
N PHE A 324 -0.43 -9.40 -9.77
CA PHE A 324 -0.48 -10.66 -9.02
C PHE A 324 -1.91 -11.23 -9.05
N ILE A 325 -2.04 -12.49 -9.47
CA ILE A 325 -3.33 -13.18 -9.61
C ILE A 325 -3.25 -14.51 -8.86
N CYS A 326 -4.28 -14.80 -8.06
CA CYS A 326 -4.48 -16.11 -7.45
C CYS A 326 -5.00 -17.13 -8.48
N ASP A 327 -4.12 -17.57 -9.40
CA ASP A 327 -4.45 -18.57 -10.42
C ASP A 327 -4.74 -19.94 -9.78
N PRO A 328 -5.96 -20.49 -9.91
CA PRO A 328 -6.31 -21.80 -9.35
C PRO A 328 -5.39 -22.94 -9.79
N GLN A 329 -4.71 -22.83 -10.94
CA GLN A 329 -3.75 -23.85 -11.40
C GLN A 329 -2.44 -23.84 -10.60
N GLN A 330 -2.14 -22.73 -9.92
CA GLN A 330 -0.95 -22.55 -9.08
C GLN A 330 -1.27 -22.69 -7.58
N ALA A 331 -2.52 -22.97 -7.24
CA ALA A 331 -2.99 -23.11 -5.87
C ALA A 331 -2.37 -24.33 -5.19
N VAL A 332 -1.79 -24.12 -4.01
CA VAL A 332 -1.29 -25.19 -3.14
C VAL A 332 -2.14 -25.24 -1.88
N GLN A 333 -2.61 -26.42 -1.49
CA GLN A 333 -3.38 -26.57 -0.25
C GLN A 333 -2.44 -26.60 0.96
N GLY A 334 -2.87 -26.07 2.10
CA GLY A 334 -2.02 -26.04 3.28
C GLY A 334 -2.76 -25.74 4.58
N VAL A 335 -1.96 -25.65 5.64
CA VAL A 335 -2.38 -25.24 6.97
C VAL A 335 -1.48 -24.10 7.44
N LEU A 336 -2.08 -23.05 7.97
CA LEU A 336 -1.39 -21.93 8.62
C LEU A 336 -1.79 -21.89 10.09
N ASN A 337 -0.83 -22.16 10.97
CA ASN A 337 -1.02 -22.07 12.42
C ASN A 337 -0.52 -20.71 12.90
N ILE A 338 -1.42 -19.84 13.35
CA ILE A 338 -1.08 -18.48 13.79
C ILE A 338 -1.01 -18.45 15.31
N VAL A 339 0.09 -17.94 15.85
CA VAL A 339 0.25 -17.73 17.29
C VAL A 339 -0.64 -16.57 17.73
N SER A 340 -1.61 -16.83 18.60
CA SER A 340 -2.53 -15.82 19.13
C SER A 340 -1.86 -15.02 20.25
N ASN A 341 -2.31 -13.79 20.44
CA ASN A 341 -1.96 -12.88 21.56
C ASN A 341 -0.54 -12.28 21.56
N GLU A 342 0.32 -12.57 20.57
CA GLU A 342 1.61 -11.89 20.41
C GLU A 342 1.76 -11.37 18.97
N TYR A 343 1.75 -10.05 18.81
CA TYR A 343 2.14 -9.41 17.54
C TYR A 343 3.67 -9.31 17.52
N LEU A 344 4.29 -9.72 16.41
CA LEU A 344 5.69 -9.42 16.15
C LEU A 344 5.90 -7.91 15.96
N GLY A 345 4.86 -7.25 15.43
CA GLY A 345 4.77 -5.80 15.32
C GLY A 345 3.42 -5.38 14.75
N HIS A 346 3.12 -4.10 14.86
CA HIS A 346 2.02 -3.46 14.15
C HIS A 346 2.56 -2.24 13.40
N GLY A 347 2.41 -2.26 12.07
CA GLY A 347 2.61 -1.08 11.24
C GLY A 347 1.39 -0.15 11.31
N ALA A 348 1.40 0.90 10.50
CA ALA A 348 0.29 1.84 10.41
C ALA A 348 -1.02 1.19 9.89
N PHE A 349 -0.90 0.15 9.05
CA PHE A 349 -2.04 -0.43 8.32
C PHE A 349 -2.15 -1.95 8.42
N LYS A 350 -1.12 -2.63 8.94
CA LYS A 350 -1.00 -4.08 8.96
C LYS A 350 -0.51 -4.58 10.31
N THR A 351 -1.03 -5.73 10.74
CA THR A 351 -0.47 -6.49 11.86
C THR A 351 0.44 -7.58 11.35
N ALA A 352 1.56 -7.83 12.02
CA ALA A 352 2.44 -8.95 11.78
C ALA A 352 2.38 -9.93 12.96
N GLN A 353 2.09 -11.20 12.67
CA GLN A 353 1.99 -12.26 13.68
C GLN A 353 2.92 -13.43 13.31
N LEU A 354 3.47 -14.09 14.32
CA LEU A 354 4.20 -15.33 14.10
C LEU A 354 3.22 -16.43 13.66
N GLY A 355 3.61 -17.18 12.64
CA GLY A 355 2.87 -18.33 12.19
C GLY A 355 3.77 -19.50 11.82
N TYR A 356 3.14 -20.64 11.56
CA TYR A 356 3.78 -21.84 11.05
C TYR A 356 3.01 -22.37 9.86
N LEU A 357 3.69 -22.48 8.72
CA LEU A 357 3.14 -22.89 7.44
C LEU A 357 3.46 -24.35 7.16
N THR A 358 2.45 -25.10 6.73
CA THR A 358 2.62 -26.44 6.17
C THR A 358 1.86 -26.53 4.85
N LEU A 359 2.57 -26.75 3.75
CA LEU A 359 1.99 -26.95 2.43
C LEU A 359 1.86 -28.44 2.06
N SER A 360 0.87 -28.77 1.24
CA SER A 360 0.63 -30.10 0.69
C SER A 360 0.30 -30.00 -0.81
N PRO A 361 1.21 -30.44 -1.71
CA PRO A 361 2.57 -30.92 -1.41
C PRO A 361 3.46 -29.81 -0.83
N ILE A 362 4.56 -30.20 -0.17
CA ILE A 362 5.60 -29.23 0.22
C ILE A 362 6.15 -28.53 -1.02
N ALA A 363 6.51 -27.25 -0.89
CA ALA A 363 7.08 -26.50 -1.99
C ALA A 363 8.49 -27.00 -2.32
N HIS A 364 8.86 -26.92 -3.60
CA HIS A 364 10.22 -27.26 -4.04
C HIS A 364 11.24 -26.15 -3.78
N HIS A 365 10.77 -24.90 -3.66
CA HIS A 365 11.56 -23.69 -3.45
C HIS A 365 10.70 -22.62 -2.78
N GLY A 366 11.33 -21.59 -2.19
CA GLY A 366 10.62 -20.51 -1.50
C GLY A 366 9.98 -20.94 -0.18
N LEU A 367 8.84 -20.37 0.16
CA LEU A 367 8.08 -20.69 1.38
C LEU A 367 7.39 -22.05 1.30
N GLY A 368 7.36 -22.76 2.43
CA GLY A 368 6.68 -24.03 2.59
C GLY A 368 7.50 -25.23 2.09
N GLN A 369 8.83 -25.09 2.04
CA GLN A 369 9.76 -26.19 1.75
C GLN A 369 9.81 -27.21 2.90
N GLN A 370 9.48 -26.76 4.10
CA GLN A 370 9.44 -27.60 5.30
C GLN A 370 8.03 -27.65 5.87
N SER A 371 7.68 -28.77 6.48
CA SER A 371 6.47 -28.83 7.29
C SER A 371 6.67 -27.97 8.55
N ASN A 372 5.64 -27.21 8.91
CA ASN A 372 5.64 -26.32 10.08
C ASN A 372 6.76 -25.26 10.02
N GLU A 373 7.02 -24.73 8.83
CA GLU A 373 8.00 -23.68 8.57
C GLU A 373 7.57 -22.37 9.25
N LYS A 374 8.48 -21.71 9.98
CA LYS A 374 8.18 -20.44 10.65
C LYS A 374 8.00 -19.33 9.63
N VAL A 375 6.91 -18.58 9.77
CA VAL A 375 6.54 -17.50 8.86
C VAL A 375 6.02 -16.29 9.62
N VAL A 376 5.99 -15.13 8.97
CA VAL A 376 5.23 -13.97 9.41
C VAL A 376 3.92 -13.94 8.63
N SER A 377 2.82 -13.88 9.35
CA SER A 377 1.47 -13.74 8.81
C SER A 377 1.02 -12.30 8.98
N LYS A 378 0.84 -11.59 7.87
CA LYS A 378 0.40 -10.19 7.84
C LYS A 378 -1.05 -10.07 7.40
N ARG A 379 -1.76 -9.15 8.06
CA ARG A 379 -3.15 -8.80 7.74
C ARG A 379 -3.39 -7.30 7.84
N PRO A 380 -4.09 -6.70 6.87
CA PRO A 380 -4.47 -5.30 6.92
C PRO A 380 -5.55 -5.06 7.99
N TYR A 381 -5.71 -3.80 8.38
CA TYR A 381 -6.76 -3.36 9.29
C TYR A 381 -7.20 -1.92 8.97
N THR A 382 -8.47 -1.60 9.25
CA THR A 382 -9.07 -0.28 8.94
C THR A 382 -8.74 0.74 10.01
N ASN A 383 -8.79 0.34 11.28
CA ASN A 383 -8.51 1.19 12.42
C ASN A 383 -7.78 0.41 13.51
N GLY A 384 -6.67 0.97 13.97
CA GLY A 384 -6.02 0.58 15.22
C GLY A 384 -6.18 1.70 16.24
N GLU A 385 -6.73 1.40 17.42
CA GLU A 385 -6.77 2.33 18.55
C GLU A 385 -6.13 1.69 19.78
N GLN A 386 -5.32 2.47 20.48
CA GLN A 386 -4.77 2.04 21.75
C GLN A 386 -5.79 2.32 22.86
N THR A 387 -6.41 1.27 23.39
CA THR A 387 -7.39 1.36 24.47
C THR A 387 -6.78 0.77 25.74
N GLY A 388 -6.18 1.62 26.57
CA GLY A 388 -5.44 1.19 27.76
C GLY A 388 -4.14 0.44 27.36
N SER A 389 -3.95 -0.77 27.89
CA SER A 389 -2.78 -1.62 27.57
C SER A 389 -2.96 -2.49 26.32
N ARG A 390 -4.12 -2.42 25.64
CA ARG A 390 -4.44 -3.25 24.48
C ARG A 390 -4.63 -2.41 23.22
N PHE A 391 -4.07 -2.89 22.12
CA PHE A 391 -4.31 -2.34 20.79
C PHE A 391 -5.55 -3.02 20.20
N GLN A 392 -6.65 -2.28 20.07
CA GLN A 392 -7.87 -2.77 19.42
C GLN A 392 -7.78 -2.54 17.92
N ILE A 393 -8.02 -3.60 17.16
CA ILE A 393 -7.89 -3.61 15.70
C ILE A 393 -9.24 -3.93 15.08
N ALA A 394 -9.76 -2.99 14.29
CA ALA A 394 -10.90 -3.22 13.41
C ALA A 394 -10.39 -3.82 12.09
N ARG A 395 -10.90 -5.00 11.73
CA ARG A 395 -10.56 -5.66 10.46
C ARG A 395 -11.43 -5.14 9.32
N PHE A 396 -10.88 -5.19 8.11
CA PHE A 396 -11.67 -5.04 6.88
C PHE A 396 -12.70 -6.17 6.79
N ASP A 397 -13.76 -5.97 6.00
CA ASP A 397 -14.52 -7.10 5.50
C ASP A 397 -13.63 -7.98 4.59
N SER A 398 -14.09 -9.19 4.29
CA SER A 398 -13.25 -10.18 3.62
C SER A 398 -12.89 -9.81 2.18
N GLN A 399 -13.72 -9.03 1.48
CA GLN A 399 -13.45 -8.62 0.10
C GLN A 399 -12.40 -7.51 0.06
N ASP A 400 -12.54 -6.51 0.92
CA ASP A 400 -11.58 -5.42 0.98
C ASP A 400 -10.25 -5.86 1.61
N GLU A 401 -10.27 -6.78 2.58
CA GLU A 401 -9.06 -7.45 3.07
C GLU A 401 -8.36 -8.19 1.93
N TYR A 402 -9.10 -8.93 1.11
CA TYR A 402 -8.54 -9.66 -0.03
C TYR A 402 -7.91 -8.71 -1.06
N LYS A 403 -8.60 -7.64 -1.45
CA LYS A 403 -8.06 -6.62 -2.38
C LYS A 403 -6.78 -6.00 -1.83
N ALA A 404 -6.76 -5.62 -0.55
CA ALA A 404 -5.58 -5.06 0.09
C ALA A 404 -4.41 -6.04 0.08
N ILE A 405 -4.64 -7.33 0.42
CA ILE A 405 -3.61 -8.37 0.36
C ILE A 405 -3.08 -8.58 -1.07
N LEU A 406 -3.94 -8.57 -2.09
CA LEU A 406 -3.51 -8.66 -3.49
C LEU A 406 -2.67 -7.47 -3.92
N MET A 407 -3.01 -6.26 -3.48
CA MET A 407 -2.20 -5.06 -3.75
C MET A 407 -0.80 -5.21 -3.14
N GLU A 408 -0.70 -5.65 -1.90
CA GLU A 408 0.58 -5.88 -1.21
C GLU A 408 1.42 -6.97 -1.90
N ALA A 409 0.78 -8.07 -2.31
CA ALA A 409 1.44 -9.12 -3.09
C ALA A 409 1.95 -8.59 -4.44
N ASN A 410 1.16 -7.73 -5.10
CA ASN A 410 1.55 -7.08 -6.34
C ASN A 410 2.74 -6.13 -6.14
N VAL A 411 2.74 -5.33 -5.08
CA VAL A 411 3.85 -4.45 -4.71
C VAL A 411 5.13 -5.25 -4.51
N LEU A 412 5.08 -6.36 -3.77
CA LEU A 412 6.25 -7.19 -3.54
C LEU A 412 6.76 -7.88 -4.82
N GLN A 413 5.84 -8.36 -5.68
CA GLN A 413 6.20 -8.95 -6.98
C GLN A 413 6.95 -7.94 -7.85
N TRP A 414 6.35 -6.77 -8.06
CA TRP A 414 6.97 -5.70 -8.86
C TRP A 414 8.26 -5.18 -8.24
N SER A 415 8.32 -5.06 -6.91
CA SER A 415 9.53 -4.61 -6.22
C SER A 415 10.68 -5.58 -6.42
N THR A 416 10.43 -6.89 -6.37
CA THR A 416 11.46 -7.88 -6.64
C THR A 416 12.00 -7.75 -8.08
N SER A 417 11.11 -7.55 -9.05
CA SER A 417 11.48 -7.36 -10.46
C SER A 417 12.25 -6.06 -10.72
N ILE A 418 11.82 -4.95 -10.12
CA ILE A 418 12.48 -3.64 -10.23
C ILE A 418 13.84 -3.66 -9.54
N PHE A 419 13.98 -4.39 -8.43
CA PHE A 419 15.28 -4.57 -7.79
C PHE A 419 16.23 -5.38 -8.68
N GLY A 420 15.71 -6.43 -9.34
CA GLY A 420 16.46 -7.21 -10.33
C GLY A 420 17.03 -6.38 -11.49
N LEU A 421 16.38 -5.29 -11.90
CA LEU A 421 16.93 -4.33 -12.88
C LEU A 421 18.26 -3.72 -12.39
N SER A 422 18.35 -3.40 -11.10
CA SER A 422 19.59 -2.89 -10.50
C SER A 422 20.67 -3.96 -10.46
N ASP A 423 20.32 -5.20 -10.10
CA ASP A 423 21.25 -6.33 -10.07
C ASP A 423 21.81 -6.62 -11.47
N ASP A 424 20.95 -6.69 -12.49
CA ASP A 424 21.37 -6.90 -13.89
C ASP A 424 22.31 -5.79 -14.37
N PHE A 425 22.02 -4.53 -14.01
CA PHE A 425 22.90 -3.39 -14.29
C PHE A 425 24.28 -3.55 -13.63
N ILE A 426 24.32 -3.92 -12.35
CA ILE A 426 25.56 -4.14 -11.58
C ILE A 426 26.38 -5.27 -12.20
N GLN A 427 25.76 -6.43 -12.47
CA GLN A 427 26.44 -7.59 -13.05
C GLN A 427 27.00 -7.27 -14.43
N ASN A 428 26.22 -6.59 -15.27
CA ASN A 428 26.68 -6.20 -16.59
C ASN A 428 27.88 -5.23 -16.50
N PHE A 429 27.82 -4.25 -15.60
CA PHE A 429 28.93 -3.31 -15.40
C PHE A 429 30.20 -4.01 -14.92
N ILE A 430 30.09 -4.88 -13.90
CA ILE A 430 31.22 -5.64 -13.35
C ILE A 430 31.84 -6.57 -14.40
N THR A 431 31.01 -7.21 -15.23
CA THR A 431 31.48 -8.08 -16.30
C THR A 431 32.40 -7.35 -17.29
N HIS A 432 32.12 -6.07 -17.56
CA HIS A 432 32.87 -5.26 -18.53
C HIS A 432 34.01 -4.44 -17.90
N ASN A 433 33.88 -4.03 -16.65
CA ASN A 433 34.80 -3.07 -15.99
C ASN A 433 35.58 -3.66 -14.80
N GLY A 434 35.29 -4.90 -14.40
CA GLY A 434 35.89 -5.55 -13.25
C GLY A 434 35.19 -5.27 -11.92
N GLN A 435 35.70 -5.87 -10.85
CA GLN A 435 35.16 -5.76 -9.51
C GLN A 435 35.47 -4.39 -8.88
N PRO A 436 34.55 -3.79 -8.10
CA PRO A 436 34.83 -2.58 -7.34
C PRO A 436 35.85 -2.82 -6.21
N PRO A 437 36.50 -1.75 -5.72
CA PRO A 437 37.38 -1.81 -4.55
C PRO A 437 36.61 -1.91 -3.22
N PHE A 438 35.32 -2.21 -3.25
CA PHE A 438 34.45 -2.36 -2.08
C PHE A 438 33.51 -3.57 -2.27
N LYS A 439 32.98 -4.09 -1.16
CA LYS A 439 32.06 -5.22 -1.18
C LYS A 439 30.77 -4.83 -1.91
N ILE A 440 30.33 -5.68 -2.85
CA ILE A 440 28.98 -5.61 -3.42
C ILE A 440 28.05 -6.42 -2.54
N LEU A 441 26.89 -5.84 -2.27
CA LEU A 441 25.83 -6.46 -1.51
C LEU A 441 24.82 -7.08 -2.48
N TYR A 442 24.17 -8.15 -2.05
CA TYR A 442 23.11 -8.84 -2.81
C TYR A 442 21.92 -9.09 -1.89
N PRO A 443 21.33 -8.04 -1.29
CA PRO A 443 20.12 -8.23 -0.51
C PRO A 443 19.00 -8.69 -1.46
N ARG A 444 18.11 -9.54 -0.97
CA ARG A 444 16.92 -9.95 -1.71
C ARG A 444 15.67 -9.59 -0.94
N PHE A 445 14.58 -9.39 -1.67
CA PHE A 445 13.27 -9.44 -1.02
C PHE A 445 13.02 -10.85 -0.49
N ILE A 446 12.34 -10.88 0.65
CA ILE A 446 11.90 -12.11 1.30
C ILE A 446 11.04 -12.99 0.39
N HIS A 447 11.03 -14.30 0.61
CA HIS A 447 9.99 -15.15 0.02
C HIS A 447 8.65 -14.89 0.68
N ALA A 448 7.59 -14.84 -0.14
CA ALA A 448 6.25 -14.54 0.32
C ALA A 448 5.17 -15.25 -0.52
N GLY A 449 3.93 -15.24 -0.02
CA GLY A 449 2.76 -15.75 -0.72
C GLY A 449 1.46 -15.26 -0.12
N VAL A 450 0.37 -15.42 -0.87
CA VAL A 450 -0.99 -15.10 -0.43
C VAL A 450 -1.64 -16.38 0.08
N ALA A 451 -2.16 -16.36 1.31
CA ALA A 451 -2.94 -17.46 1.88
C ALA A 451 -4.41 -17.05 2.03
N LEU A 452 -5.30 -17.81 1.42
CA LEU A 452 -6.75 -17.60 1.46
C LEU A 452 -7.42 -18.65 2.34
N VAL A 453 -8.19 -18.18 3.32
CA VAL A 453 -9.06 -19.03 4.14
C VAL A 453 -10.46 -18.98 3.56
N HIS A 454 -11.04 -20.13 3.24
CA HIS A 454 -12.40 -20.21 2.73
C HIS A 454 -13.38 -20.49 3.87
N SER A 455 -14.55 -19.85 3.82
CA SER A 455 -15.67 -20.21 4.70
C SER A 455 -16.19 -21.61 4.35
N ALA A 456 -16.64 -22.36 5.36
CA ALA A 456 -17.35 -23.60 5.10
C ALA A 456 -18.61 -23.31 4.27
N LEU A 457 -18.86 -24.11 3.22
CA LEU A 457 -20.07 -23.98 2.41
C LEU A 457 -21.30 -24.12 3.31
N PRO A 458 -22.32 -23.25 3.18
CA PRO A 458 -23.59 -23.47 3.87
C PRO A 458 -24.19 -24.80 3.42
N ALA A 459 -24.70 -25.57 4.38
CA ALA A 459 -25.28 -26.87 4.12
C ALA A 459 -26.43 -26.77 3.10
N VAL A 460 -26.25 -27.46 1.96
CA VAL A 460 -27.26 -27.99 1.03
C VAL A 460 -28.59 -27.22 0.99
N SER A 461 -28.65 -26.08 0.29
CA SER A 461 -29.94 -25.55 -0.23
C SER A 461 -29.85 -24.38 -1.22
N SER A 462 -28.68 -23.79 -1.48
CA SER A 462 -28.55 -22.73 -2.50
C SER A 462 -27.63 -23.15 -3.64
N SER A 463 -28.16 -23.15 -4.85
CA SER A 463 -27.52 -23.58 -6.11
C SER A 463 -26.45 -22.61 -6.64
N LYS A 464 -25.80 -21.83 -5.77
CA LYS A 464 -24.66 -20.97 -6.12
C LYS A 464 -23.52 -21.22 -5.13
N SER A 465 -22.78 -22.29 -5.39
CA SER A 465 -21.52 -22.61 -4.74
C SER A 465 -20.42 -21.66 -5.24
N THR A 466 -20.37 -20.44 -4.71
CA THR A 466 -19.16 -19.61 -4.76
C THR A 466 -18.46 -19.72 -3.41
N SER A 467 -17.23 -20.26 -3.38
CA SER A 467 -16.43 -20.29 -2.16
C SER A 467 -16.09 -18.86 -1.75
N ASN A 468 -16.77 -18.34 -0.73
CA ASN A 468 -16.47 -17.00 -0.23
C ASN A 468 -15.18 -17.06 0.59
N VAL A 469 -14.16 -16.32 0.14
CA VAL A 469 -12.95 -16.05 0.93
C VAL A 469 -13.39 -15.38 2.23
N ALA A 470 -13.08 -16.03 3.34
CA ALA A 470 -13.42 -15.54 4.67
C ALA A 470 -12.34 -14.57 5.19
N ARG A 471 -11.07 -14.91 4.95
CA ARG A 471 -9.90 -14.14 5.40
C ARG A 471 -8.75 -14.31 4.42
N SER A 472 -7.90 -13.29 4.34
CA SER A 472 -6.70 -13.31 3.50
C SER A 472 -5.47 -12.88 4.29
N TYR A 473 -4.34 -13.49 3.97
CA TYR A 473 -3.05 -13.23 4.61
C TYR A 473 -1.97 -13.03 3.57
N LEU A 474 -1.07 -12.09 3.81
CA LEU A 474 0.25 -12.07 3.18
C LEU A 474 1.18 -12.83 4.13
N VAL A 475 1.72 -13.94 3.67
CA VAL A 475 2.60 -14.82 4.44
C VAL A 475 4.01 -14.64 3.92
N GLU A 476 4.95 -14.42 4.83
CA GLU A 476 6.32 -14.02 4.54
C GLU A 476 7.32 -14.91 5.29
N GLU A 477 8.54 -15.02 4.76
CA GLU A 477 9.63 -15.66 5.50
C GLU A 477 9.92 -14.89 6.79
N LEU A 478 10.17 -15.63 7.88
CA LEU A 478 10.55 -15.01 9.13
C LEU A 478 12.03 -14.58 9.06
N ILE A 479 12.27 -13.28 9.23
CA ILE A 479 13.63 -12.75 9.41
C ILE A 479 14.11 -13.13 10.82
N ASP A 480 15.13 -13.97 10.88
CA ASP A 480 15.77 -14.36 12.14
C ASP A 480 16.41 -13.16 12.83
N GLY A 481 16.21 -13.06 14.15
CA GLY A 481 16.73 -11.93 14.94
C GLY A 481 16.07 -10.58 14.60
N HIS A 482 14.86 -10.57 14.01
CA HIS A 482 14.15 -9.33 13.65
C HIS A 482 14.07 -8.29 14.78
N ARG A 483 14.00 -8.70 16.06
CA ARG A 483 13.96 -7.77 17.19
C ARG A 483 15.22 -6.91 17.29
N ASP A 484 16.38 -7.49 16.99
CA ASP A 484 17.67 -6.84 17.19
C ASP A 484 18.24 -6.31 15.87
N ASN A 485 17.89 -6.91 14.74
CA ASN A 485 18.54 -6.66 13.44
C ASN A 485 17.65 -5.99 12.39
N PHE A 486 16.33 -5.91 12.60
CA PHE A 486 15.45 -5.25 11.64
C PHE A 486 15.68 -3.74 11.67
N ARG A 487 15.92 -3.15 10.50
CA ARG A 487 16.19 -1.72 10.33
C ARG A 487 15.41 -1.19 9.14
N LYS A 488 14.92 0.03 9.28
CA LYS A 488 14.46 0.83 8.16
C LYS A 488 15.65 1.62 7.64
N PHE A 489 16.03 1.42 6.38
CA PHE A 489 17.19 2.07 5.78
C PHE A 489 16.79 3.38 5.11
N ILE A 490 15.68 3.38 4.37
CA ILE A 490 15.17 4.53 3.61
C ILE A 490 13.66 4.62 3.85
N ALA A 491 13.13 5.83 4.01
CA ALA A 491 11.70 6.05 4.20
C ALA A 491 11.02 6.46 2.89
N ASN A 492 9.74 6.14 2.70
CA ASN A 492 8.98 6.55 1.51
C ASN A 492 8.83 8.08 1.29
N ARG A 493 9.20 8.90 2.28
CA ARG A 493 9.11 10.37 2.22
C ARG A 493 10.40 11.07 1.83
N SER A 494 11.51 10.35 1.69
CA SER A 494 12.79 10.96 1.32
C SER A 494 13.67 9.98 0.55
N ALA A 495 14.49 10.50 -0.36
CA ALA A 495 15.53 9.72 -1.03
C ALA A 495 16.76 9.43 -0.15
N LYS A 496 16.84 10.08 1.02
CA LYS A 496 18.00 9.99 1.91
C LYS A 496 17.91 8.77 2.83
N PRO A 497 19.02 8.03 3.01
CA PRO A 497 19.15 7.09 4.11
C PRO A 497 18.83 7.72 5.47
N LEU A 498 18.23 6.93 6.38
CA LEU A 498 17.95 7.39 7.73
C LEU A 498 19.25 7.62 8.52
N ALA A 499 19.33 8.74 9.24
CA ALA A 499 20.52 9.10 10.03
C ALA A 499 20.91 8.02 11.05
N SER A 500 19.92 7.30 11.60
CA SER A 500 20.15 6.23 12.57
C SER A 500 20.96 5.06 12.00
N VAL A 501 20.81 4.72 10.71
CA VAL A 501 21.58 3.64 10.08
C VAL A 501 22.94 4.11 9.59
N LEU A 502 23.12 5.41 9.36
CA LEU A 502 24.40 5.99 8.95
C LEU A 502 25.44 6.05 10.07
N ALA A 503 25.00 5.93 11.33
CA ALA A 503 25.91 5.93 12.50
C ALA A 503 26.71 4.63 12.64
N GLU A 504 26.26 3.53 12.03
CA GLU A 504 26.90 2.21 12.09
C GLU A 504 27.50 1.85 10.73
N ALA A 505 28.81 1.59 10.66
CA ALA A 505 29.51 1.46 9.37
C ALA A 505 28.94 0.37 8.44
N GLU A 506 28.53 -0.79 8.97
CA GLU A 506 27.93 -1.86 8.16
C GLU A 506 26.55 -1.47 7.65
N LEU A 507 25.70 -0.88 8.51
CA LEU A 507 24.36 -0.44 8.11
C LEU A 507 24.42 0.76 7.15
N ALA A 508 25.39 1.66 7.32
CA ALA A 508 25.64 2.75 6.40
C ALA A 508 26.00 2.23 5.01
N HIS A 509 26.84 1.19 4.94
CA HIS A 509 27.20 0.56 3.67
C HIS A 509 25.99 -0.05 2.95
N VAL A 510 25.07 -0.69 3.69
CA VAL A 510 23.80 -1.19 3.15
C VAL A 510 22.93 -0.04 2.69
N ALA A 511 22.75 1.00 3.50
CA ALA A 511 21.88 2.12 3.17
C ALA A 511 22.39 2.91 1.95
N GLU A 512 23.70 3.10 1.81
CA GLU A 512 24.34 3.65 0.61
C GLU A 512 24.08 2.79 -0.62
N PHE A 513 24.23 1.46 -0.50
CA PHE A 513 23.95 0.54 -1.60
C PHE A 513 22.49 0.62 -2.04
N LEU A 514 21.55 0.59 -1.09
CA LEU A 514 20.13 0.70 -1.37
C LEU A 514 19.78 2.05 -1.99
N SER A 515 20.35 3.16 -1.52
CA SER A 515 20.14 4.48 -2.14
C SER A 515 20.67 4.52 -3.59
N PHE A 516 21.78 3.85 -3.85
CA PHE A 516 22.31 3.67 -5.20
C PHE A 516 21.35 2.87 -6.10
N THR A 517 20.72 1.80 -5.62
CA THR A 517 19.77 1.03 -6.43
C THR A 517 18.53 1.87 -6.77
N GLN A 518 18.04 2.72 -5.86
CA GLN A 518 16.98 3.70 -6.17
C GLN A 518 17.37 4.60 -7.34
N HIS A 519 18.61 5.09 -7.34
CA HIS A 519 19.10 5.97 -8.41
C HIS A 519 19.20 5.23 -9.75
N VAL A 520 19.73 4.00 -9.76
CA VAL A 520 19.76 3.16 -10.98
C VAL A 520 18.34 2.96 -11.52
N GLN A 521 17.38 2.64 -10.66
CA GLN A 521 15.98 2.43 -11.05
C GLN A 521 15.38 3.71 -11.65
N TYR A 522 15.52 4.84 -10.96
CA TYR A 522 15.04 6.13 -11.45
C TYR A 522 15.63 6.48 -12.81
N TRP A 523 16.95 6.33 -12.97
CA TRP A 523 17.63 6.63 -14.22
C TRP A 523 17.24 5.68 -15.35
N LYS A 524 17.34 4.36 -15.12
CA LYS A 524 17.10 3.34 -16.16
C LYS A 524 15.65 3.29 -16.60
N THR A 525 14.72 3.68 -15.73
CA THR A 525 13.31 3.80 -16.07
C THR A 525 12.93 5.19 -16.54
N LYS A 526 13.90 6.09 -16.81
CA LYS A 526 13.67 7.46 -17.28
C LYS A 526 12.70 8.23 -16.39
N ALA A 527 12.94 8.23 -15.09
CA ALA A 527 12.11 8.88 -14.08
C ALA A 527 10.65 8.37 -14.04
N MET A 528 10.41 7.09 -14.31
CA MET A 528 9.06 6.50 -14.15
C MET A 528 8.85 5.86 -12.78
N VAL A 529 9.85 5.15 -12.25
CA VAL A 529 9.69 4.37 -11.03
C VAL A 529 11.01 4.18 -10.26
N TYR A 530 10.92 4.16 -8.93
CA TYR A 530 11.98 3.65 -8.04
C TYR A 530 11.36 3.03 -6.78
N LEU A 531 12.14 2.19 -6.09
CA LEU A 531 11.71 1.58 -4.83
C LEU A 531 12.06 2.47 -3.65
N SER A 532 11.19 2.55 -2.65
CA SER A 532 11.46 3.21 -1.37
C SER A 532 10.92 2.37 -0.23
N ASP A 533 10.89 2.95 0.98
CA ASP A 533 10.55 2.27 2.22
C ASP A 533 11.37 0.99 2.49
N LEU A 534 12.62 0.98 2.02
CA LEU A 534 13.49 -0.19 2.09
C LEU A 534 13.87 -0.50 3.54
N GLN A 535 13.44 -1.66 4.02
CA GLN A 535 13.60 -2.12 5.40
C GLN A 535 13.79 -3.64 5.50
N GLY A 536 14.50 -4.08 6.54
CA GLY A 536 14.87 -5.47 6.73
C GLY A 536 16.22 -5.62 7.44
N THR A 537 17.02 -6.58 7.01
CA THR A 537 18.41 -6.80 7.47
C THR A 537 19.38 -6.46 6.35
N VAL A 538 20.66 -6.77 6.56
CA VAL A 538 21.72 -6.65 5.55
C VAL A 538 21.43 -7.49 4.30
N ASP A 539 20.80 -8.67 4.47
CA ASP A 539 20.62 -9.66 3.41
C ASP A 539 19.17 -9.79 2.93
N LEU A 540 18.19 -9.44 3.77
CA LEU A 540 16.77 -9.67 3.51
C LEU A 540 15.97 -8.37 3.64
N LEU A 541 15.18 -8.05 2.61
CA LEU A 541 14.30 -6.88 2.58
C LEU A 541 12.83 -7.31 2.57
N THR A 542 11.95 -6.51 3.16
CA THR A 542 10.49 -6.72 3.15
C THR A 542 9.75 -5.39 3.13
N ASP A 543 8.43 -5.43 2.94
CA ASP A 543 7.54 -4.27 2.93
C ASP A 543 8.08 -3.07 2.10
N PRO A 544 8.45 -3.27 0.82
CA PRO A 544 8.86 -2.15 -0.02
C PRO A 544 7.67 -1.24 -0.35
N GLN A 545 7.98 -0.02 -0.76
CA GLN A 545 7.06 0.86 -1.46
C GLN A 545 7.54 1.14 -2.87
N ILE A 546 6.64 1.12 -3.84
CA ILE A 546 6.92 1.56 -5.21
C ILE A 546 6.53 3.02 -5.33
N MET A 547 7.47 3.85 -5.76
CA MET A 547 7.28 5.28 -6.01
C MET A 547 7.19 5.49 -7.52
N THR A 548 6.11 6.13 -8.00
CA THR A 548 5.91 6.37 -9.43
C THR A 548 5.77 7.84 -9.73
N THR A 549 6.07 8.25 -10.97
CA THR A 549 5.82 9.63 -11.40
C THR A 549 4.33 9.98 -11.29
N PRO A 550 3.97 11.19 -10.81
CA PRO A 550 2.56 11.62 -10.66
C PRO A 550 1.79 11.68 -11.98
N GLU A 551 2.50 11.75 -13.12
CA GLU A 551 1.90 11.77 -14.45
C GLU A 551 1.24 10.43 -14.82
N LEU A 552 1.65 9.33 -14.17
CA LEU A 552 1.06 8.02 -14.41
C LEU A 552 -0.35 7.93 -13.81
N ALA A 553 -1.24 7.23 -14.53
CA ALA A 553 -2.62 6.95 -14.13
C ALA A 553 -3.45 8.21 -13.75
N ASN A 554 -3.16 9.35 -14.38
CA ASN A 554 -3.85 10.63 -14.11
C ASN A 554 -3.82 11.02 -12.62
N GLY A 555 -2.73 10.72 -11.92
CA GLY A 555 -2.56 11.04 -10.50
C GLY A 555 -3.30 10.11 -9.54
N ALA A 556 -3.80 8.96 -10.01
CA ALA A 556 -4.33 7.93 -9.11
C ALA A 556 -3.20 7.25 -8.31
N ASP A 557 -3.49 6.85 -7.07
CA ASP A 557 -2.54 6.14 -6.22
C ASP A 557 -2.24 4.74 -6.79
N LEU A 558 -1.11 4.62 -7.47
CA LEU A 558 -0.57 3.35 -7.95
C LEU A 558 0.22 2.68 -6.83
N PHE A 559 0.09 1.34 -6.73
CA PHE A 559 0.87 0.51 -5.80
C PHE A 559 0.67 0.87 -4.31
N GLY A 560 -0.56 1.26 -3.96
CA GLY A 560 -0.97 1.52 -2.57
C GLY A 560 -0.71 2.95 -2.09
N GLU A 561 -1.22 3.25 -0.88
CA GLU A 561 -1.23 4.59 -0.29
C GLU A 561 0.16 5.17 0.04
N GLY A 562 1.21 4.35 -0.01
CA GLY A 562 2.57 4.80 0.31
C GLY A 562 3.27 5.54 -0.82
N ASN A 563 2.66 5.65 -2.01
CA ASN A 563 3.20 6.35 -3.17
C ASN A 563 3.07 7.88 -3.02
N VAL A 564 4.14 8.53 -2.53
CA VAL A 564 4.13 9.97 -2.23
C VAL A 564 4.68 10.77 -3.42
N ALA A 565 3.78 11.40 -4.19
CA ALA A 565 4.11 12.24 -5.35
C ALA A 565 5.21 13.28 -5.05
N ALA A 566 5.08 14.02 -3.94
CA ALA A 566 6.06 15.04 -3.54
C ALA A 566 7.45 14.45 -3.27
N ALA A 567 7.54 13.23 -2.73
CA ALA A 567 8.82 12.56 -2.51
C ALA A 567 9.44 12.12 -3.84
N PHE A 568 8.62 11.68 -4.80
CA PHE A 568 9.07 11.33 -6.15
C PHE A 568 9.68 12.55 -6.86
N GLU A 569 8.98 13.69 -6.84
CA GLU A 569 9.45 14.94 -7.45
C GLU A 569 10.69 15.52 -6.76
N ALA A 570 10.84 15.27 -5.46
CA ALA A 570 12.01 15.69 -4.69
C ALA A 570 13.22 14.79 -4.92
N PHE A 571 13.05 13.57 -5.46
CA PHE A 571 14.11 12.58 -5.57
C PHE A 571 15.40 13.11 -6.24
N PRO A 572 15.37 13.80 -7.41
CA PRO A 572 16.59 14.33 -8.02
C PRO A 572 17.34 15.38 -7.17
N ARG A 573 16.60 16.11 -6.31
CA ARG A 573 17.16 17.14 -5.43
C ARG A 573 17.67 16.56 -4.12
N GLU A 574 17.04 15.51 -3.61
CA GLU A 574 17.36 14.91 -2.32
C GLU A 574 18.40 13.80 -2.41
N HIS A 575 18.45 13.06 -3.53
CA HIS A 575 19.39 11.96 -3.68
C HIS A 575 20.83 12.48 -3.72
N GLU A 576 21.66 11.97 -2.82
CA GLU A 576 23.09 12.27 -2.76
C GLU A 576 23.89 11.08 -3.33
N CYS A 577 24.51 11.27 -4.50
CA CYS A 577 25.36 10.24 -5.09
C CYS A 577 26.47 9.83 -4.13
N ASN A 578 26.61 8.52 -3.91
CA ASN A 578 27.63 7.95 -3.02
C ASN A 578 28.70 7.17 -3.82
N LYS A 579 29.54 6.41 -3.10
CA LYS A 579 30.65 5.63 -3.69
C LYS A 579 30.18 4.61 -4.74
N PHE A 580 29.00 4.03 -4.57
CA PHE A 580 28.42 3.10 -5.55
C PHE A 580 28.00 3.85 -6.81
N CYS A 581 27.21 4.93 -6.68
CA CYS A 581 26.80 5.76 -7.82
C CYS A 581 28.00 6.22 -8.64
N THR A 582 29.07 6.63 -7.97
CA THR A 582 30.31 7.11 -8.61
C THR A 582 31.04 5.99 -9.35
N TRP A 583 31.25 4.83 -8.70
CA TRP A 583 31.96 3.71 -9.32
C TRP A 583 31.21 3.13 -10.52
N PHE A 584 29.89 2.95 -10.38
CA PHE A 584 29.02 2.44 -11.45
C PHE A 584 28.66 3.50 -12.49
N GLN A 585 29.24 4.69 -12.40
CA GLN A 585 29.06 5.78 -13.36
C GLN A 585 27.58 6.13 -13.59
N VAL A 586 26.79 6.10 -12.53
CA VAL A 586 25.39 6.55 -12.59
C VAL A 586 25.40 8.06 -12.77
N PRO A 587 24.69 8.62 -13.77
CA PRO A 587 24.68 10.05 -14.04
C PRO A 587 24.26 10.85 -12.81
N LYS A 588 24.95 11.96 -12.54
CA LYS A 588 24.48 12.90 -11.53
C LYS A 588 23.26 13.66 -12.06
N PHE A 589 22.32 13.98 -11.18
CA PHE A 589 21.24 14.89 -11.52
C PHE A 589 21.80 16.26 -11.86
N VAL A 590 21.40 16.80 -13.01
CA VAL A 590 21.63 18.19 -13.38
C VAL A 590 20.39 18.94 -12.91
N LEU A 591 20.55 19.70 -11.83
CA LEU A 591 19.48 20.49 -11.22
C LEU A 591 19.32 21.85 -11.87
#